data_AF-H9FEY6-F1
#
_entry.id   AF-H9FEY6-F1
#
_cell.length_a   1.000
_cell.length_b   1.000
_cell.length_c   1.000
_cell.angle_alpha   90.00
_cell.angle_beta   90.00
_cell.angle_gamma   90.00
#
_symmetry.space_group_name_H-M   'P 1'
#
loop_
_entity.id
_entity.type
_entity.pdbx_description
1 polymer ?
#
loop_
_entity_poly.entity_id
_entity_poly.type
_entity_poly.pdbx_seq_one_letter_code
_entity_poly.pdbx_strand_id
1 'polypeptide(L)'
;CLHGRLTGNKVVNWDIKDIINCIGGLNVLFPLLEQISHFSEGQIPEEKNESTVPESITPVEGDWLVLTSTKASESRLERNLVATFILIVKHFIQRHPINQDNLIHSHGVATLGTLLQKVPSTLMDVNVLMAVQLLIEQVSLEKNMQLLQQMYQYLLFDFSIW
;
A
#
# COMPACT_ATOMS: atom_id res chain seq x y z
N CYS A 1 31.82 -44.53 10.27
CA CYS A 1 30.45 -43.96 10.28
C CYS A 1 30.54 -42.54 10.83
N LEU A 2 30.71 -41.53 9.96
CA LEU A 2 30.76 -40.13 10.42
C LEU A 2 29.33 -39.64 10.70
N HIS A 3 29.03 -39.33 11.96
CA HIS A 3 27.80 -38.61 12.32
C HIS A 3 27.97 -37.15 11.90
N GLY A 4 27.40 -36.79 10.75
CA GLY A 4 27.31 -35.40 10.33
C GLY A 4 26.43 -34.61 11.30
N ARG A 5 27.00 -33.60 11.97
CA ARG A 5 26.25 -32.67 12.80
C ARG A 5 25.84 -31.46 11.95
N LEU A 6 24.55 -31.36 11.65
CA LEU A 6 23.97 -30.18 11.02
C LEU A 6 23.65 -29.15 12.11
N THR A 7 24.21 -27.94 12.01
CA THR A 7 23.86 -26.80 12.87
C THR A 7 23.31 -25.68 12.00
N GLY A 8 22.15 -25.15 12.37
CA GLY A 8 21.54 -23.98 11.71
C GLY A 8 20.79 -23.15 12.74
N ASN A 9 20.80 -21.83 12.56
CA ASN A 9 19.99 -20.94 13.38
C ASN A 9 18.52 -21.13 13.01
N LYS A 10 17.71 -21.64 13.94
CA LYS A 10 16.25 -21.67 13.78
C LYS A 10 15.74 -20.23 13.93
N VAL A 11 15.62 -19.52 12.82
CA VAL A 11 14.93 -18.23 12.78
C VAL A 11 13.45 -18.52 12.62
N VAL A 12 12.66 -18.19 13.64
CA VAL A 12 11.20 -18.30 13.58
C VAL A 12 10.64 -16.91 13.32
N ASN A 13 10.43 -16.55 12.05
CA ASN A 13 9.71 -15.33 11.70
C ASN A 13 8.21 -15.62 11.77
N TRP A 14 7.56 -15.20 12.85
CA TRP A 14 6.11 -15.26 13.00
C TRP A 14 5.41 -14.04 12.37
N ASP A 15 6.16 -13.00 11.98
CA ASP A 15 5.63 -11.79 11.34
C ASP A 15 5.90 -11.82 9.83
N ILE A 16 4.83 -11.68 9.04
CA ILE A 16 4.91 -11.59 7.58
C ILE A 16 5.78 -10.42 7.12
N LYS A 17 5.86 -9.35 7.91
CA LYS A 17 6.70 -8.17 7.64
C LYS A 17 8.19 -8.46 7.74
N ASP A 18 8.59 -9.47 8.51
CA ASP A 18 9.97 -9.94 8.57
C ASP A 18 10.28 -10.95 7.46
N ILE A 19 9.32 -11.83 7.13
CA ILE A 19 9.50 -12.86 6.09
C ILE A 19 9.80 -12.24 4.73
N ILE A 20 9.13 -11.13 4.38
CA ILE A 20 9.33 -10.48 3.08
C ILE A 20 10.78 -10.01 2.86
N ASN A 21 11.50 -9.68 3.94
CA ASN A 21 12.91 -9.28 3.85
C ASN A 21 13.83 -10.45 3.44
N CYS A 22 13.41 -11.69 3.65
CA CYS A 22 14.17 -12.88 3.22
C CYS A 22 14.12 -13.11 1.70
N ILE A 23 13.22 -12.47 0.97
CA ILE A 23 13.00 -12.68 -0.46
C ILE A 23 13.29 -11.45 -1.32
N GLY A 24 13.79 -10.36 -0.73
CA GLY A 24 14.13 -9.11 -1.44
C GLY A 24 13.41 -7.86 -0.92
N GLY A 25 12.71 -7.95 0.20
CA GLY A 25 12.01 -6.83 0.83
C GLY A 25 10.80 -6.39 0.02
N LEU A 26 10.35 -5.14 0.22
CA LEU A 26 9.10 -4.65 -0.39
C LEU A 26 9.12 -4.58 -1.91
N ASN A 27 10.30 -4.56 -2.53
CA ASN A 27 10.42 -4.46 -3.99
C ASN A 27 9.80 -5.66 -4.71
N VAL A 28 9.70 -6.82 -4.05
CA VAL A 28 9.08 -8.02 -4.60
C VAL A 28 7.59 -7.85 -4.87
N LEU A 29 6.95 -6.83 -4.28
CA LEU A 29 5.54 -6.54 -4.47
C LEU A 29 5.30 -5.72 -5.75
N PHE A 30 6.26 -4.92 -6.21
CA PHE A 30 6.06 -4.00 -7.35
C PHE A 30 5.60 -4.67 -8.66
N PRO A 31 6.04 -5.88 -9.02
CA PRO A 31 5.51 -6.58 -10.19
C PRO A 31 3.99 -6.79 -10.14
N LEU A 32 3.38 -6.86 -8.95
CA LEU A 32 1.92 -6.98 -8.80
C LEU A 32 1.20 -5.72 -9.29
N LEU A 33 1.74 -4.53 -9.02
CA LEU A 33 1.17 -3.27 -9.50
C LEU A 33 1.30 -3.15 -11.03
N GLU A 34 2.43 -3.58 -11.59
CA GLU A 34 2.63 -3.63 -13.04
C GLU A 34 1.62 -4.56 -13.72
N GLN A 35 1.32 -5.72 -13.10
CA GLN A 35 0.28 -6.63 -13.60
C GLN A 35 -1.13 -6.01 -13.57
N ILE A 36 -1.48 -5.27 -12.51
CA ILE A 36 -2.78 -4.58 -12.42
C ILE A 36 -2.95 -3.58 -13.58
N SER A 37 -1.88 -2.85 -13.94
CA SER A 37 -1.89 -1.94 -15.08
C SER A 37 -2.22 -2.66 -16.40
N HIS A 38 -1.63 -3.84 -16.64
CA HIS A 38 -1.87 -4.62 -17.86
C HIS A 38 -3.22 -5.34 -17.90
N PHE A 39 -3.79 -5.73 -16.76
CA PHE A 39 -5.09 -6.44 -16.71
C PHE A 39 -6.26 -5.58 -17.20
N SER A 40 -6.20 -4.28 -16.97
CA SER A 40 -7.28 -3.35 -17.34
C SER A 40 -7.37 -3.08 -18.84
N GLU A 41 -6.35 -3.42 -19.64
CA GLU A 41 -6.36 -3.23 -21.10
C GLU A 41 -7.14 -4.34 -21.83
N GLY A 42 -7.45 -5.46 -21.15
CA GLY A 42 -8.02 -6.67 -21.76
C GLY A 42 -9.48 -6.98 -21.42
N GLN A 43 -10.15 -6.20 -20.56
CA GLN A 43 -11.53 -6.47 -20.14
C GLN A 43 -12.41 -5.22 -20.26
N ILE A 44 -13.08 -5.10 -21.41
CA ILE A 44 -14.37 -4.41 -21.50
C ILE A 44 -15.43 -5.50 -21.66
N PRO A 45 -16.20 -5.77 -20.59
CA PRO A 45 -17.64 -5.87 -20.79
C PRO A 45 -18.31 -4.78 -19.95
N GLU A 46 -19.13 -3.97 -20.61
CA GLU A 46 -20.11 -3.11 -19.96
C GLU A 46 -20.98 -3.96 -19.02
N GLU A 47 -20.86 -3.78 -17.70
CA GLU A 47 -21.89 -4.23 -16.78
C GLU A 47 -22.76 -3.04 -16.35
N LYS A 48 -23.93 -3.06 -16.97
CA LYS A 48 -25.13 -2.27 -16.82
C LYS A 48 -25.81 -2.55 -15.47
N ASN A 49 -26.17 -1.46 -14.78
CA ASN A 49 -27.34 -1.24 -13.91
C ASN A 49 -27.34 -1.60 -12.40
N GLU A 50 -27.63 -0.52 -11.66
CA GLU A 50 -28.66 -0.38 -10.59
C GLU A 50 -28.46 -1.04 -9.23
N SER A 51 -28.27 -0.20 -8.21
CA SER A 51 -29.19 -0.14 -7.05
C SER A 51 -28.87 1.05 -6.13
N THR A 52 -29.81 1.98 -6.07
CA THR A 52 -29.94 3.07 -5.10
C THR A 52 -30.28 2.55 -3.70
N VAL A 53 -29.50 2.94 -2.68
CA VAL A 53 -30.01 3.12 -1.31
C VAL A 53 -29.27 4.31 -0.66
N PRO A 54 -29.95 5.37 -0.20
CA PRO A 54 -29.34 6.42 0.61
C PRO A 54 -29.38 6.01 2.08
N GLU A 55 -28.21 5.72 2.68
CA GLU A 55 -28.13 5.43 4.11
C GLU A 55 -28.05 6.71 4.95
N SER A 56 -28.93 6.74 5.95
CA SER A 56 -29.28 7.83 6.84
C SER A 56 -28.12 8.31 7.72
N ILE A 57 -27.98 9.63 7.84
CA ILE A 57 -27.03 10.31 8.72
C ILE A 57 -27.69 10.48 10.10
N THR A 58 -27.13 9.84 11.13
CA THR A 58 -27.41 10.21 12.54
C THR A 58 -26.15 10.81 13.17
N PRO A 59 -26.23 12.01 13.77
CA PRO A 59 -25.08 12.65 14.41
C PRO A 59 -24.99 12.21 15.88
N VAL A 60 -23.87 11.64 16.28
CA VAL A 60 -23.47 11.57 17.69
C VAL A 60 -22.00 12.00 17.81
N GLU A 61 -21.82 13.04 18.61
CA GLU A 61 -20.58 13.73 18.94
C GLU A 61 -19.58 12.83 19.69
N GLY A 62 -18.29 13.14 19.52
CA GLY A 62 -17.30 12.96 20.57
C GLY A 62 -16.29 11.82 20.37
N ASP A 63 -15.18 12.14 19.70
CA ASP A 63 -13.81 11.68 20.00
C ASP A 63 -13.43 10.19 19.90
N TRP A 64 -14.33 9.30 19.47
CA TRP A 64 -14.00 7.91 19.10
C TRP A 64 -13.84 7.71 17.57
N LEU A 65 -14.15 8.74 16.79
CA LEU A 65 -14.38 8.65 15.34
C LEU A 65 -13.12 8.43 14.51
N VAL A 66 -11.93 8.80 14.97
CA VAL A 66 -10.75 8.76 14.10
C VAL A 66 -10.31 7.32 13.83
N LEU A 67 -10.18 6.47 14.86
CA LEU A 67 -9.63 5.11 14.71
C LEU A 67 -10.60 4.11 14.08
N THR A 68 -11.91 4.27 14.28
CA THR A 68 -12.92 3.43 13.63
C THR A 68 -13.27 3.90 12.24
N SER A 69 -13.18 5.21 11.96
CA SER A 69 -13.25 5.76 10.61
C SER A 69 -12.11 5.25 9.73
N THR A 70 -10.87 5.18 10.23
CA THR A 70 -9.74 4.71 9.40
C THR A 70 -9.87 3.24 8.98
N LYS A 71 -10.31 2.35 9.89
CA LYS A 71 -10.50 0.93 9.54
C LYS A 71 -11.72 0.71 8.62
N ALA A 72 -12.81 1.44 8.86
CA ALA A 72 -14.00 1.38 8.01
C ALA A 72 -13.81 2.09 6.66
N SER A 73 -12.89 3.06 6.58
CA SER A 73 -12.50 3.69 5.31
C SER A 73 -11.59 2.77 4.51
N GLU A 74 -10.61 2.12 5.13
CA GLU A 74 -9.70 1.17 4.46
C GLU A 74 -10.44 0.00 3.80
N SER A 75 -11.43 -0.60 4.46
CA SER A 75 -12.21 -1.71 3.86
C SER A 75 -13.00 -1.30 2.63
N ARG A 76 -13.35 -0.01 2.48
CA ARG A 76 -13.99 0.53 1.28
C ARG A 76 -13.01 0.69 0.13
N LEU A 77 -11.74 0.97 0.43
CA LEU A 77 -10.66 1.13 -0.56
C LEU A 77 -10.27 -0.21 -1.19
N GLU A 78 -10.55 -1.34 -0.52
CA GLU A 78 -10.21 -2.68 -1.02
C GLU A 78 -10.88 -3.05 -2.36
N ARG A 79 -11.89 -2.29 -2.77
CA ARG A 79 -12.56 -2.43 -4.08
C ARG A 79 -11.68 -2.00 -5.26
N ASN A 80 -10.70 -1.13 -5.03
CA ASN A 80 -9.75 -0.70 -6.06
C ASN A 80 -8.41 -1.38 -5.82
N LEU A 81 -7.96 -2.21 -6.78
CA LEU A 81 -6.74 -3.00 -6.65
C LEU A 81 -5.48 -2.14 -6.46
N VAL A 82 -5.42 -0.95 -7.06
CA VAL A 82 -4.29 -0.02 -6.94
C VAL A 82 -4.28 0.59 -5.53
N ALA A 83 -5.44 0.99 -5.02
CA ALA A 83 -5.57 1.45 -3.64
C ALA A 83 -5.20 0.35 -2.63
N THR A 84 -5.67 -0.88 -2.84
CA THR A 84 -5.31 -2.06 -2.04
C THR A 84 -3.81 -2.30 -2.03
N PHE A 85 -3.16 -2.20 -3.20
CA PHE A 85 -1.71 -2.34 -3.30
C PHE A 85 -0.97 -1.30 -2.44
N ILE A 86 -1.38 -0.03 -2.51
CA ILE A 86 -0.81 1.05 -1.71
C ILE A 86 -1.03 0.80 -0.21
N LEU A 87 -2.21 0.33 0.18
CA LEU A 87 -2.49 -0.06 1.56
C LEU A 87 -1.62 -1.22 2.03
N ILE A 88 -1.32 -2.21 1.17
CA ILE A 88 -0.37 -3.28 1.51
C ILE A 88 1.00 -2.68 1.83
N VAL A 89 1.52 -1.77 1.00
CA VAL A 89 2.79 -1.07 1.27
C VAL A 89 2.73 -0.33 2.61
N LYS A 90 1.63 0.41 2.88
CA LYS A 90 1.39 1.09 4.17
C LYS A 90 1.51 0.12 5.35
N HIS A 91 0.84 -1.03 5.28
CA HIS A 91 0.83 -2.01 6.36
C HIS A 91 2.22 -2.63 6.58
N PHE A 92 2.98 -2.88 5.51
CA PHE A 92 4.32 -3.43 5.64
C PHE A 92 5.34 -2.48 6.27
N ILE A 93 5.18 -1.15 6.10
CA ILE A 93 6.09 -0.16 6.73
C ILE A 93 5.65 0.25 8.13
N GLN A 94 4.36 0.06 8.47
CA GLN A 94 3.81 0.42 9.77
C GLN A 94 4.52 -0.33 10.90
N ARG A 95 5.09 0.42 11.84
CA ARG A 95 5.84 -0.06 13.00
C ARG A 95 6.97 -1.03 12.63
N HIS A 96 7.57 -0.86 11.46
CA HIS A 96 8.59 -1.76 10.94
C HIS A 96 9.78 -1.01 10.33
N PRO A 97 10.75 -0.55 11.14
CA PRO A 97 11.83 0.33 10.67
C PRO A 97 12.69 -0.32 9.57
N ILE A 98 12.92 -1.63 9.62
CA ILE A 98 13.65 -2.36 8.58
C ILE A 98 12.97 -2.23 7.21
N ASN A 99 11.62 -2.23 7.18
CA ASN A 99 10.89 -2.12 5.92
C ASN A 99 10.87 -0.67 5.42
N GLN A 100 10.85 0.30 6.33
CA GLN A 100 10.99 1.72 5.99
C GLN A 100 12.37 1.99 5.37
N ASP A 101 13.43 1.50 6.01
CA ASP A 101 14.79 1.63 5.49
C ASP A 101 14.96 0.91 4.16
N ASN A 102 14.45 -0.31 4.02
CA ASN A 102 14.49 -1.04 2.76
C ASN A 102 13.80 -0.25 1.63
N LEU A 103 12.65 0.36 1.90
CA LEU A 103 11.92 1.17 0.92
C LEU A 103 12.70 2.43 0.48
N ILE A 104 13.43 3.06 1.39
CA ILE A 104 14.31 4.21 1.08
C ILE A 104 15.48 3.76 0.21
N HIS A 105 16.23 2.75 0.66
CA HIS A 105 17.49 2.33 0.03
C HIS A 105 17.28 1.69 -1.33
N SER A 106 16.12 1.08 -1.57
CA SER A 106 15.78 0.50 -2.87
C SER A 106 15.18 1.49 -3.86
N HIS A 107 15.07 2.78 -3.50
CA HIS A 107 14.30 3.77 -4.27
C HIS A 107 12.85 3.31 -4.52
N GLY A 108 12.26 2.63 -3.54
CA GLY A 108 10.95 2.00 -3.68
C GLY A 108 9.82 3.01 -3.85
N VAL A 109 9.89 4.18 -3.20
CA VAL A 109 8.87 5.24 -3.38
C VAL A 109 8.91 5.81 -4.80
N ALA A 110 10.10 6.06 -5.36
CA ALA A 110 10.26 6.51 -6.74
C ALA A 110 9.77 5.46 -7.75
N THR A 111 10.05 4.19 -7.46
CA THR A 111 9.55 3.05 -8.27
C THR A 111 8.04 2.98 -8.23
N LEU A 112 7.42 3.12 -7.04
CA LEU A 112 5.98 3.19 -6.87
C LEU A 112 5.37 4.33 -7.70
N GLY A 113 5.92 5.55 -7.59
CA GLY A 113 5.46 6.69 -8.38
C GLY A 113 5.53 6.43 -9.89
N THR A 114 6.65 5.90 -10.37
CA THR A 114 6.83 5.53 -11.79
C THR A 114 5.83 4.48 -12.26
N LEU A 115 5.50 3.50 -11.41
CA LEU A 115 4.50 2.48 -11.75
C LEU A 115 3.09 3.05 -11.75
N LEU A 116 2.77 3.97 -10.84
CA LEU A 116 1.47 4.66 -10.80
C LEU A 116 1.24 5.51 -12.05
N GLN A 117 2.27 6.14 -12.61
CA GLN A 117 2.18 6.84 -13.90
C GLN A 117 1.77 5.92 -15.07
N LYS A 118 2.00 4.60 -14.95
CA LYS A 118 1.62 3.61 -15.97
C LYS A 118 0.25 2.98 -15.70
N VAL A 119 -0.40 3.30 -14.60
CA VAL A 119 -1.73 2.76 -14.29
C VAL A 119 -2.76 3.47 -15.18
N PRO A 120 -3.68 2.74 -15.83
CA PRO A 120 -4.77 3.35 -16.59
C PRO A 120 -5.59 4.31 -15.74
N SER A 121 -5.94 5.47 -16.30
CA SER A 121 -6.69 6.51 -15.58
C SER A 121 -8.05 6.05 -15.06
N THR A 122 -8.63 5.00 -15.65
CA THR A 122 -9.86 4.35 -15.17
C THR A 122 -9.73 3.74 -13.78
N LEU A 123 -8.52 3.37 -13.35
CA LEU A 123 -8.23 2.84 -12.02
C LEU A 123 -7.71 3.94 -11.06
N MET A 124 -7.39 5.13 -11.55
CA MET A 124 -6.88 6.26 -10.76
C MET A 124 -8.04 7.13 -10.25
N ASP A 125 -8.74 6.65 -9.23
CA ASP A 125 -9.88 7.34 -8.62
C ASP A 125 -9.57 7.93 -7.24
N VAL A 126 -10.61 8.46 -6.58
CA VAL A 126 -10.53 9.02 -5.22
C VAL A 126 -10.02 7.99 -4.18
N ASN A 127 -10.21 6.68 -4.41
CA ASN A 127 -9.72 5.66 -3.50
C ASN A 127 -8.20 5.56 -3.54
N VAL A 128 -7.58 5.72 -4.72
CA VAL A 128 -6.12 5.75 -4.85
C VAL A 128 -5.54 6.97 -4.14
N LEU A 129 -6.14 8.15 -4.32
CA LEU A 129 -5.77 9.37 -3.59
C LEU A 129 -5.84 9.18 -2.08
N MET A 130 -6.93 8.58 -1.58
CA MET A 130 -7.09 8.29 -0.16
C MET A 130 -6.03 7.29 0.35
N ALA A 131 -5.72 6.25 -0.42
CA ALA A 131 -4.69 5.29 -0.05
C ALA A 131 -3.29 5.94 0.03
N VAL A 132 -2.95 6.83 -0.90
CA VAL A 132 -1.70 7.61 -0.84
C VAL A 132 -1.68 8.53 0.38
N GLN A 133 -2.79 9.22 0.68
CA GLN A 133 -2.91 10.05 1.88
C GLN A 133 -2.66 9.22 3.16
N LEU A 134 -3.31 8.06 3.28
CA LEU A 134 -3.12 7.15 4.42
C LEU A 134 -1.69 6.62 4.53
N LEU A 135 -1.02 6.36 3.39
CA LEU A 135 0.39 5.98 3.36
C LEU A 135 1.29 7.10 3.90
N ILE A 136 1.06 8.34 3.46
CA ILE A 136 1.83 9.52 3.92
C ILE A 136 1.61 9.77 5.41
N GLU A 137 0.35 9.72 5.87
CA GLU A 137 0.01 9.85 7.29
C GLU A 137 0.71 8.77 8.12
N GLN A 138 0.74 7.53 7.63
CA GLN A 138 1.46 6.45 8.30
C GLN A 138 2.97 6.76 8.42
N VAL A 139 3.63 7.24 7.37
CA VAL A 139 5.05 7.62 7.44
C VAL A 139 5.28 8.79 8.40
N SER A 140 4.37 9.76 8.42
CA SER A 140 4.40 10.90 9.35
C SER A 140 4.31 10.43 10.81
N LEU A 141 3.42 9.48 11.11
CA LEU A 141 3.27 8.87 12.44
C LEU A 141 4.53 8.11 12.88
N GLU A 142 5.22 7.43 11.96
CA GLU A 142 6.50 6.75 12.23
C GLU A 142 7.67 7.73 12.43
N LYS A 143 7.47 9.02 12.13
CA LYS A 143 8.47 10.09 12.24
C LYS A 143 9.72 9.89 11.38
N ASN A 144 9.60 9.14 10.29
CA ASN A 144 10.70 8.92 9.34
C ASN A 144 10.73 10.06 8.30
N MET A 145 11.50 11.12 8.60
CA MET A 145 11.52 12.34 7.78
C MET A 145 12.12 12.11 6.38
N GLN A 146 13.08 11.20 6.25
CA GLN A 146 13.67 10.88 4.95
C GLN A 146 12.65 10.18 4.05
N LEU A 147 11.93 9.18 4.58
CA LEU A 147 10.87 8.52 3.83
C LEU A 147 9.72 9.49 3.51
N LEU A 148 9.36 10.37 4.45
CA LEU A 148 8.30 11.37 4.25
C LEU A 148 8.63 12.32 3.10
N GLN A 149 9.88 12.79 3.02
CA GLN A 149 10.35 13.63 1.90
C GLN A 149 10.23 12.89 0.56
N GLN A 150 10.57 11.60 0.51
CA GLN A 150 10.40 10.80 -0.71
C GLN A 150 8.92 10.64 -1.08
N MET A 151 8.02 10.42 -0.12
CA MET A 151 6.58 10.35 -0.39
C MET A 151 6.05 11.65 -0.99
N TYR A 152 6.49 12.80 -0.47
CA TYR A 152 6.12 14.08 -1.05
C TYR A 152 6.66 14.27 -2.46
N GLN A 153 7.95 13.98 -2.67
CA GLN A 153 8.62 14.20 -3.95
C GLN A 153 8.06 13.31 -5.07
N TYR A 154 7.86 12.02 -4.80
CA TYR A 154 7.60 11.02 -5.83
C TYR A 154 6.14 10.57 -5.92
N LEU A 155 5.28 10.94 -4.96
CA LEU A 155 3.85 10.61 -5.00
C LEU A 155 2.98 11.87 -4.96
N LEU A 156 3.14 12.71 -3.94
CA LEU A 156 2.22 13.83 -3.73
C LEU A 156 2.42 14.97 -4.75
N PHE A 157 3.67 15.34 -5.01
CA PHE A 157 4.02 16.47 -5.88
C PHE A 157 4.44 16.06 -7.29
N ASP A 158 4.40 14.76 -7.61
CA ASP A 158 4.53 14.31 -8.98
C ASP A 158 3.17 14.36 -9.68
N PHE A 159 2.87 15.52 -10.27
CA PHE A 159 1.61 15.75 -10.98
C PHE A 159 1.44 14.91 -12.25
N SER A 160 2.47 14.19 -12.71
CA SER A 160 2.29 13.27 -13.84
C SER A 160 1.49 12.02 -13.47
N ILE A 161 1.32 11.75 -12.17
CA ILE A 161 0.48 10.66 -11.64
C ILE A 161 -1.01 11.02 -11.68
N TRP A 162 -1.36 12.32 -11.61
CA TRP A 162 -2.70 12.82 -11.34
C TRP A 162 -3.30 13.57 -12.53
#